data_AF-A0A7C9VJJ9-F1
#
_entry.id   AF-A0A7C9VJJ9-F1
#
_cell.length_a   1.000
_cell.length_b   1.000
_cell.length_c   1.000
_cell.angle_alpha   90.00
_cell.angle_beta   90.00
_cell.angle_gamma   90.00
#
_symmetry.space_group_name_H-M   'P 1'
#
loop_
_entity.id
_entity.type
_entity.pdbx_description
1 polymer ?
#
loop_
_entity_poly.entity_id
_entity_poly.type
_entity_poly.pdbx_seq_one_letter_code
_entity_poly.pdbx_strand_id
1 'polypeptide(L)' 'MKSIGYGDLLVGVGVMLVLEGLLFTALPNWMRSAMKSALSSPDNILRAVGLVSAVVGLLLIWLVRH' A
#
# COMPACT_ATOMS: atom_id res chain seq x y z
N MET A 1 11.68 -22.82 3.28
CA MET A 1 10.43 -22.10 2.93
C MET A 1 9.67 -21.85 4.22
N LYS A 2 9.91 -20.73 4.92
CA LYS A 2 9.01 -20.34 6.04
C LYS A 2 7.62 -20.19 5.44
N SER A 3 6.59 -20.72 6.10
CA SER A 3 5.18 -20.56 5.70
C SER A 3 4.73 -19.13 6.02
N ILE A 4 3.79 -18.55 5.26
CA ILE A 4 3.23 -17.23 5.61
C ILE A 4 2.42 -17.52 6.87
N GLY A 5 2.95 -17.15 8.05
CA GLY A 5 2.15 -17.24 9.27
C GLY A 5 1.06 -16.19 9.19
N TYR A 6 -0.15 -16.51 9.64
CA TYR A 6 -1.23 -15.51 9.76
C TYR A 6 -0.77 -14.24 10.53
N GLY A 7 0.20 -14.40 11.44
CA GLY A 7 0.85 -13.30 12.15
C GLY A 7 1.62 -12.32 11.24
N ASP A 8 2.32 -12.79 10.22
CA ASP A 8 3.10 -11.92 9.32
C ASP A 8 2.18 -11.01 8.49
N LEU A 9 1.03 -11.54 8.08
CA LEU A 9 0.00 -10.76 7.38
C LEU A 9 -0.62 -9.70 8.30
N LEU A 10 -0.94 -10.07 9.54
CA LEU A 10 -1.48 -9.14 10.53
C LEU A 10 -0.47 -8.03 10.87
N VAL A 11 0.81 -8.35 10.96
CA VAL A 11 1.88 -7.36 11.16
C VAL A 11 1.97 -6.43 9.95
N GLY A 12 1.96 -6.97 8.72
CA GLY A 12 1.99 -6.18 7.49
C GLY A 12 0.81 -5.20 7.40
N VAL A 13 -0.41 -5.68 7.69
CA VAL A 13 -1.61 -4.83 7.76
C VAL A 13 -1.50 -3.79 8.87
N GLY A 14 -1.01 -4.17 10.06
CA GLY A 14 -0.80 -3.25 11.17
C GLY A 14 0.18 -2.11 10.82
N VAL A 15 1.30 -2.42 10.17
CA VAL A 15 2.26 -1.42 9.70
C VAL A 15 1.63 -0.49 8.66
N MET A 16 0.85 -1.04 7.72
CA MET A 16 0.12 -0.25 6.72
C MET A 16 -0.82 0.77 7.37
N LEU A 17 -1.61 0.34 8.38
CA LEU A 17 -2.52 1.21 9.11
C LEU A 17 -1.79 2.30 9.91
N VAL A 18 -0.65 1.98 10.53
CA VAL A 18 0.17 2.96 11.25
C VAL A 18 0.70 4.03 10.29
N LEU A 19 1.21 3.61 9.12
CA LEU A 19 1.71 4.55 8.10
C LEU A 19 0.58 5.42 7.54
N GLU A 20 -0.56 4.81 7.22
CA GLU A 20 -1.73 5.53 6.72
C GLU A 20 -2.22 6.56 7.75
N GLY A 21 -2.38 6.17 9.03
CA GLY A 21 -2.80 7.07 10.11
C GLY A 21 -1.79 8.21 10.38
N LEU A 22 -0.49 7.92 10.33
CA LEU A 22 0.56 8.94 10.43
C LEU A 22 0.51 9.92 9.27
N LEU A 23 0.30 9.44 8.05
CA LEU A 23 0.16 10.32 6.88
C LEU A 23 -1.09 11.20 6.98
N PHE A 24 -2.22 10.65 7.44
CA PHE A 24 -3.46 11.42 7.64
C PHE A 24 -3.30 12.53 8.69
N THR A 25 -2.54 12.27 9.75
CA THR A 25 -2.34 13.22 10.86
C THR A 25 -1.23 14.24 10.56
N ALA A 26 -0.11 13.81 9.98
CA ALA A 26 1.03 14.68 9.69
C ALA A 26 0.85 15.48 8.40
N LEU A 27 0.22 14.92 7.37
CA LEU A 27 0.14 15.50 6.02
C LEU A 27 -1.28 15.43 5.43
N PRO A 28 -2.31 15.96 6.10
CA PRO A 28 -3.71 15.86 5.65
C PRO A 28 -3.95 16.52 4.28
N ASN A 29 -3.24 17.61 3.97
CA ASN A 29 -3.37 18.33 2.70
C ASN A 29 -2.86 17.51 1.50
N TRP A 30 -1.78 16.75 1.71
CA TRP A 30 -1.23 15.87 0.69
C TRP A 30 -2.22 14.73 0.41
N MET A 31 -2.75 14.09 1.45
CA MET A 31 -3.72 13.01 1.32
C MET A 31 -4.99 13.45 0.58
N ARG A 32 -5.52 14.63 0.92
CA ARG A 32 -6.71 15.19 0.26
C ARG A 32 -6.45 15.49 -1.22
N SER A 33 -5.24 15.91 -1.57
CA SER A 33 -4.84 16.16 -2.97
C SER A 33 -4.66 14.85 -3.76
N ALA A 34 -4.10 13.82 -3.11
CA ALA A 34 -3.98 12.48 -3.67
C ALA A 34 -5.36 11.86 -3.95
N MET A 35 -6.31 11.96 -3.01
CA MET A 35 -7.69 11.49 -3.22
C MET A 35 -8.40 12.23 -4.35
N LYS A 36 -8.23 13.56 -4.46
CA LYS A 36 -8.77 14.33 -5.58
C LYS A 36 -8.18 13.87 -6.91
N SER A 37 -6.87 13.66 -6.95
CA SER A 37 -6.17 13.16 -8.14
C SER A 37 -6.66 11.76 -8.54
N ALA A 38 -6.92 10.90 -7.56
CA ALA A 38 -7.48 9.57 -7.80
C ALA A 38 -8.90 9.64 -8.37
N LEU A 39 -9.74 10.55 -7.87
CA LEU A 39 -11.10 10.76 -8.37
C LEU A 39 -11.15 11.34 -9.80
N SER A 40 -10.18 12.19 -10.15
CA SER A 40 -10.07 12.77 -11.49
C SER A 40 -9.32 11.87 -12.48
N SER A 41 -8.66 10.81 -12.01
CA SER A 41 -7.90 9.91 -12.86
C SER A 41 -8.81 8.85 -13.48
N PRO A 42 -8.66 8.51 -14.77
CA PRO A 42 -9.42 7.44 -15.40
C PRO A 42 -9.11 6.08 -14.77
N ASP A 43 -10.13 5.24 -14.62
CA ASP A 43 -10.08 3.90 -14.00
C ASP A 43 -8.91 3.03 -14.49
N ASN A 44 -8.54 3.16 -15.77
CA ASN A 44 -7.44 2.40 -16.37
C ASN A 44 -6.09 2.71 -15.72
N ILE A 45 -5.84 3.99 -15.40
CA ILE A 45 -4.60 4.42 -14.72
C ILE A 45 -4.62 3.94 -13.27
N LEU A 46 -5.77 4.08 -12.59
CA LEU A 46 -5.92 3.59 -11.21
C LEU A 46 -5.65 2.09 -11.10
N ARG A 47 -6.18 1.30 -12.04
CA ARG A 47 -5.94 -0.15 -12.13
C ARG A 47 -4.47 -0.46 -12.43
N ALA A 48 -3.85 0.25 -13.37
CA ALA A 48 -2.44 0.05 -13.70
C ALA A 48 -1.53 0.33 -12.49
N VAL A 49 -1.75 1.46 -11.80
CA VAL A 49 -0.99 1.82 -10.59
C VAL A 49 -1.21 0.80 -9.48
N GLY A 50 -2.45 0.37 -9.26
CA GLY A 50 -2.77 -0.67 -8.27
C GLY A 50 -2.08 -1.99 -8.58
N LEU A 51 -2.07 -2.41 -9.85
CA LEU A 51 -1.46 -3.67 -10.28
C LEU A 51 0.07 -3.62 -10.17
N VAL A 52 0.69 -2.50 -10.57
CA VAL A 52 2.12 -2.27 -10.38
C VAL A 52 2.48 -2.29 -8.89
N SER A 53 1.71 -1.59 -8.05
CA SER A 53 1.92 -1.57 -6.59
C SER A 53 1.81 -2.97 -5.98
N ALA A 54 0.83 -3.78 -6.39
CA ALA A 54 0.67 -5.15 -5.93
C ALA A 54 1.85 -6.04 -6.33
N VAL A 55 2.31 -5.94 -7.59
CA VAL A 55 3.48 -6.71 -8.07
C VAL A 55 4.75 -6.31 -7.33
N VAL A 56 4.99 -5.02 -7.13
CA VAL A 56 6.14 -4.52 -6.38
C VAL A 56 6.09 -4.98 -4.92
N GLY A 57 4.93 -4.90 -4.27
CA GLY A 57 4.73 -5.40 -2.91
C GLY A 57 5.01 -6.90 -2.79
N LEU A 58 4.55 -7.69 -3.76
CA LEU A 58 4.83 -9.12 -3.81
C LEU A 58 6.32 -9.42 -4.00
N LEU A 59 7.00 -8.69 -4.88
CA LEU A 59 8.43 -8.82 -5.11
C LEU A 59 9.25 -8.44 -3.87
N LEU A 60 8.87 -7.39 -3.15
CA LEU A 60 9.52 -6.99 -1.90
C LEU A 60 9.35 -8.06 -0.81
N ILE A 61 8.14 -8.59 -0.65
CA ILE A 61 7.88 -9.69 0.29
C ILE A 61 8.71 -10.92 -0.08
N TRP A 62 8.81 -11.22 -1.37
CA TRP A 62 9.62 -12.32 -1.87
C TRP A 62 11.12 -12.10 -1.58
N LEU A 63 11.64 -10.91 -1.85
CA LEU A 63 13.05 -10.55 -1.64
C LEU A 63 13.46 -10.53 -0.17
N VAL A 64 12.63 -9.98 0.72
CA VAL A 64 12.91 -9.96 2.17
C VAL A 64 12.91 -11.37 2.78
N ARG A 65 12.23 -12.31 2.11
CA ARG A 65 12.01 -13.66 2.60
C ARG A 65 12.92 -14.72 1.97
N HIS A 66 13.50 -14.44 0.81
CA HIS A 66 14.49 -15.30 0.16
C HIS A 66 15.87 -15.03 0.76
#